data_AF-A0A517YVX0-F1
#
_entry.id   AF-A0A517YVX0-F1
#
_cell.length_a   1.000
_cell.length_b   1.000
_cell.length_c   1.000
_cell.angle_alpha   90.00
_cell.angle_beta   90.00
_cell.angle_gamma   90.00
#
_symmetry.space_group_name_H-M   'P 1'
#
loop_
_entity.id
_entity.type
_entity.pdbx_description
1 polymer ?
#
loop_
_entity_poly.entity_id
_entity_poly.type
_entity_poly.pdbx_seq_one_letter_code
_entity_poly.pdbx_strand_id
1 'polypeptide(L)'
;MIEIMCQRCGKRSHVPEALLGQVVKCRGCGGGLDVKMDDGEYDRRVAEYDAAQSERMQKEQEKLRVEMGGAVAGSETLGDMGFDSEMIEQQARFSGLSDAVRAFQGGGEVVDGAEGEGWQTHDQSGGAYEMDAELGEEMMTGGLRRYEGVGATGAGVTVGMGAVLGGAMAAVVGGVLWAALSVMLGMELGVVAFLLGAGVCWVLVKMVGQRHWMLAVMAVVLAGGGMGVGKLGVALLALEEMKARVSVGDDRIVEAAVVMMLVADGSFDAETAERFKDIDWEKKQRVEMKASQYAKVSDVMMAMTDEEQLMVVREYLVKPRIAKMSPKEKVVSMVSYRDGFWVGLMAIGAIGVVSTKSIFKRG
;
A
#
# COMPACT_ATOMS: atom_id res chain seq x y z
N MET A 1 30.39 -5.46 -31.26
CA MET A 1 31.83 -5.86 -31.37
C MET A 1 32.57 -4.66 -31.93
N ILE A 2 33.64 -4.22 -31.25
CA ILE A 2 34.39 -3.00 -31.60
C ILE A 2 35.68 -3.42 -32.32
N GLU A 3 35.99 -2.79 -33.45
CA GLU A 3 37.25 -3.03 -34.17
C GLU A 3 38.28 -1.96 -33.78
N ILE A 4 39.40 -2.38 -33.20
CA ILE A 4 40.44 -1.49 -32.72
C ILE A 4 41.76 -1.82 -33.41
N MET A 5 42.42 -0.81 -33.95
CA MET A 5 43.74 -0.94 -34.56
C MET A 5 44.84 -0.66 -33.53
N CYS A 6 45.75 -1.61 -33.31
CA CYS A 6 46.87 -1.39 -32.42
C CYS A 6 47.85 -0.38 -33.02
N GLN A 7 48.03 0.78 -32.36
CA GLN A 7 48.95 1.83 -32.82
C GLN A 7 50.42 1.37 -32.90
N ARG A 8 50.81 0.34 -32.14
CA ARG A 8 52.19 -0.18 -32.15
C ARG A 8 52.49 -1.15 -33.30
N CYS A 9 51.55 -2.04 -33.65
CA CYS A 9 51.81 -3.10 -34.63
C CYS A 9 50.85 -3.11 -35.82
N GLY A 10 49.90 -2.18 -35.90
CA GLY A 10 48.91 -2.06 -36.98
C GLY A 10 47.87 -3.18 -37.01
N LYS A 11 47.98 -4.21 -36.15
CA LYS A 11 47.05 -5.35 -36.16
C LYS A 11 45.69 -4.94 -35.61
N ARG A 12 44.63 -5.30 -36.33
CA ARG A 12 43.24 -5.08 -35.92
C ARG A 12 42.80 -6.16 -34.95
N SER A 13 42.06 -5.77 -33.91
CA SER A 13 41.51 -6.66 -32.91
C SER A 13 40.02 -6.39 -32.76
N HIS A 14 39.21 -7.45 -32.74
CA HIS A 14 37.79 -7.34 -32.41
C HIS A 14 37.62 -7.55 -30.92
N VAL A 15 37.06 -6.56 -30.24
CA VAL A 15 36.86 -6.54 -28.79
C VAL A 15 35.36 -6.53 -28.49
N PRO A 16 34.87 -7.36 -27.56
CA PRO A 16 33.49 -7.27 -27.07
C PRO A 16 33.20 -5.90 -26.48
N GLU A 17 31.98 -5.38 -26.65
CA GLU A 17 31.56 -4.09 -26.08
C GLU A 17 31.65 -4.09 -24.54
N ALA A 18 31.51 -5.26 -23.89
CA ALA A 18 31.66 -5.39 -22.43
C ALA A 18 33.05 -4.98 -21.88
N LEU A 19 34.07 -4.81 -22.74
CA LEU A 19 35.41 -4.39 -22.34
C LEU A 19 35.69 -2.90 -22.64
N LEU A 20 34.65 -2.11 -22.94
CA LEU A 20 34.77 -0.65 -23.02
C LEU A 20 35.30 -0.05 -21.71
N GLY A 21 36.25 0.87 -21.82
CA GLY A 21 36.92 1.50 -20.67
C GLY A 21 38.00 0.63 -20.03
N GLN A 22 38.26 -0.59 -20.53
CA GLN A 22 39.29 -1.49 -20.00
C GLN A 22 40.53 -1.55 -20.89
N VAL A 23 41.68 -1.86 -20.29
CA VAL A 23 42.93 -2.09 -21.03
C VAL A 23 43.02 -3.54 -21.48
N VAL A 24 42.94 -3.78 -22.78
CA VAL A 24 43.03 -5.13 -23.37
C VAL A 24 44.41 -5.37 -23.99
N LYS A 25 44.93 -6.59 -23.91
CA LYS A 25 46.23 -6.91 -24.53
C LYS A 25 46.08 -7.13 -26.05
N CYS A 26 46.91 -6.44 -26.83
CA CYS A 26 47.01 -6.68 -28.26
C CYS A 26 47.54 -8.09 -28.53
N ARG A 27 46.80 -8.88 -29.33
CA ARG A 27 47.22 -10.24 -29.75
C ARG A 27 48.47 -10.26 -30.65
N GLY A 28 48.88 -9.11 -31.19
CA GLY A 28 50.08 -8.99 -32.03
C GLY A 28 51.33 -8.77 -31.21
N CYS A 29 51.43 -7.62 -30.55
CA CYS A 29 52.64 -7.19 -29.84
C CYS A 29 52.59 -7.34 -28.32
N GLY A 30 51.46 -7.79 -27.75
CA GLY A 30 51.26 -7.90 -26.30
C GLY A 30 51.09 -6.57 -25.55
N GLY A 31 51.20 -5.43 -26.23
CA GLY A 31 50.98 -4.10 -25.63
C GLY A 31 49.54 -3.90 -25.18
N GLY A 32 49.34 -3.15 -24.10
CA GLY A 32 48.02 -2.72 -23.65
C GLY A 32 47.37 -1.75 -24.65
N LEU A 33 46.10 -1.97 -24.94
CA LEU A 33 45.23 -1.14 -25.75
C LEU A 33 44.14 -0.60 -24.84
N ASP A 34 44.08 0.72 -24.71
CA ASP A 34 43.00 1.40 -23.99
C ASP A 34 41.77 1.44 -24.91
N VAL A 35 40.69 0.75 -24.51
CA VAL A 35 39.46 0.66 -25.30
C VAL A 35 38.56 1.83 -24.93
N LYS A 36 38.80 2.99 -25.56
CA LYS A 36 37.94 4.16 -25.45
C LYS A 36 37.05 4.25 -26.68
N MET A 37 35.76 4.53 -26.47
CA MET A 37 34.90 4.95 -27.56
C MET A 37 35.31 6.37 -27.96
N ASP A 38 35.28 6.67 -29.26
CA ASP A 38 35.37 8.06 -29.69
C ASP A 38 34.12 8.79 -29.19
N ASP A 39 34.30 9.90 -28.48
CA ASP A 39 33.20 10.63 -27.82
C ASP A 39 32.10 10.97 -28.85
N GLY A 40 32.49 11.27 -30.10
CA GLY A 40 31.52 11.55 -31.18
C GLY A 40 30.77 10.32 -31.70
N GLU A 41 31.33 9.11 -31.58
CA GLU A 41 30.65 7.87 -31.97
C GLU A 41 29.66 7.41 -30.90
N TYR A 42 30.00 7.62 -29.62
CA TYR A 42 29.08 7.36 -28.51
C TYR A 42 27.82 8.21 -28.61
N ASP A 43 27.97 9.54 -28.76
CA ASP A 43 26.84 10.46 -28.86
C ASP A 43 25.93 10.12 -30.06
N ARG A 44 26.52 9.73 -31.19
CA ARG A 44 25.75 9.28 -32.37
C ARG A 44 24.97 7.99 -32.08
N ARG A 45 25.57 7.00 -31.40
CA ARG A 45 24.88 5.75 -31.04
C ARG A 45 23.77 5.96 -30.02
N VAL A 46 23.97 6.85 -29.05
CA VAL A 46 22.92 7.23 -28.08
C VAL A 46 21.75 7.90 -28.81
N ALA A 47 22.03 8.85 -29.71
CA ALA A 47 20.99 9.50 -30.51
C ALA A 47 20.22 8.51 -31.40
N GLU A 48 20.90 7.54 -32.02
CA GLU A 48 20.25 6.47 -32.80
C GLU A 48 19.39 5.56 -31.93
N TYR A 49 19.84 5.23 -30.71
CA TYR A 49 19.08 4.41 -29.76
C TYR A 49 17.81 5.14 -29.28
N ASP A 50 17.94 6.42 -28.93
CA ASP A 50 16.81 7.25 -28.50
C ASP A 50 15.78 7.43 -29.62
N ALA A 51 16.24 7.64 -30.86
CA ALA A 51 15.37 7.70 -32.03
C ALA A 51 14.61 6.39 -32.23
N ALA A 52 15.30 5.24 -32.17
CA ALA A 52 14.68 3.93 -32.30
C ALA A 52 13.68 3.62 -31.17
N GLN A 53 13.98 4.04 -29.93
CA GLN A 53 13.08 3.85 -28.79
C GLN A 53 11.84 4.75 -28.92
N SER A 54 11.99 6.00 -29.37
CA SER A 54 10.87 6.90 -29.61
C SER A 54 9.92 6.38 -30.69
N GLU A 55 10.45 5.79 -31.76
CA GLU A 55 9.65 5.16 -32.82
C GLU A 55 8.86 3.95 -32.29
N ARG A 56 9.47 3.12 -31.43
CA ARG A 56 8.78 2.00 -30.77
C ARG A 56 7.64 2.48 -29.90
N MET A 57 7.87 3.51 -29.07
CA MET A 57 6.81 4.07 -28.23
C MET A 57 5.68 4.69 -29.05
N GLN A 58 5.98 5.36 -30.17
CA GLN A 58 4.95 5.88 -31.06
C GLN A 58 4.10 4.75 -31.67
N LYS A 59 4.73 3.67 -32.17
CA LYS A 59 4.02 2.50 -32.70
C LYS A 59 3.15 1.83 -31.63
N GLU A 60 3.62 1.77 -30.39
CA GLU A 60 2.87 1.19 -29.28
C GLU A 60 1.69 2.07 -28.87
N GLN A 61 1.86 3.40 -28.83
CA GLN A 61 0.76 4.35 -28.63
C GLN A 61 -0.27 4.28 -29.76
N GLU A 62 0.17 4.16 -31.01
CA GLU A 62 -0.72 4.01 -32.16
C GLU A 62 -1.49 2.71 -32.09
N LYS A 63 -0.83 1.60 -31.72
CA LYS A 63 -1.46 0.31 -31.48
C LYS A 63 -2.54 0.40 -30.39
N LEU A 64 -2.22 1.00 -29.25
CA LEU A 64 -3.18 1.23 -28.16
C LEU A 64 -4.34 2.14 -28.60
N ARG A 65 -4.06 3.16 -29.43
CA ARG A 65 -5.09 4.03 -29.98
C ARG A 65 -6.04 3.28 -30.93
N VAL A 66 -5.53 2.36 -31.75
CA VAL A 66 -6.37 1.51 -32.62
C VAL A 66 -7.19 0.52 -31.80
N GLU A 67 -6.58 -0.12 -30.79
CA GLU A 67 -7.28 -1.05 -29.89
C GLU A 67 -8.38 -0.35 -29.08
N MET A 68 -8.15 0.87 -28.57
CA MET A 68 -9.16 1.65 -27.86
C MET A 68 -10.16 2.34 -28.78
N GLY A 69 -9.75 2.78 -29.97
CA GLY A 69 -10.64 3.38 -30.97
C GLY A 69 -11.63 2.38 -31.56
N GLY A 70 -11.21 1.11 -31.71
CA GLY A 70 -12.12 0.01 -32.08
C GLY A 70 -13.18 -0.28 -31.02
N ALA A 71 -12.93 0.02 -29.74
CA ALA A 71 -13.92 -0.10 -28.68
C ALA A 71 -14.96 1.03 -28.69
N VAL A 72 -14.65 2.19 -29.29
CA VAL A 72 -15.58 3.32 -29.40
C VAL A 72 -16.44 3.24 -30.68
N ALA A 73 -15.94 2.62 -31.75
CA ALA A 73 -16.75 2.37 -32.95
C ALA A 73 -17.89 1.35 -32.74
N GLY A 74 -17.92 0.66 -31.59
CA GLY A 74 -19.04 -0.20 -31.17
C GLY A 74 -20.19 0.52 -30.45
N SER A 75 -20.05 1.81 -30.10
CA SER A 75 -21.12 2.54 -29.41
C SER A 75 -22.15 3.20 -30.34
N GLU A 76 -21.89 3.26 -31.65
CA GLU A 76 -22.86 3.80 -32.62
C GLU A 76 -24.00 2.81 -32.95
N THR A 77 -23.89 1.54 -32.55
CA THR A 77 -25.00 0.56 -32.63
C THR A 77 -25.89 0.51 -31.39
N LEU A 78 -25.68 1.37 -30.39
CA LEU A 78 -26.52 1.48 -29.19
C LEU A 78 -27.51 2.67 -29.24
N GLY A 79 -27.49 3.46 -30.32
CA GLY A 79 -28.41 4.59 -30.52
C GLY A 79 -29.87 4.22 -30.80
N ASP A 80 -30.20 2.92 -30.90
CA ASP A 80 -31.55 2.43 -31.25
C ASP A 80 -32.24 1.68 -30.11
N MET A 81 -31.65 1.66 -28.91
CA MET A 81 -32.32 1.19 -27.69
C MET A 81 -32.59 2.41 -26.80
N GLY A 82 -33.81 2.91 -26.85
CA GLY A 82 -34.26 4.12 -26.14
C GLY A 82 -33.98 4.11 -24.64
N PHE A 83 -32.80 4.60 -24.26
CA PHE A 83 -32.49 4.97 -22.89
C PHE A 83 -32.87 6.44 -22.69
N ASP A 84 -33.85 6.66 -21.82
CA ASP A 84 -34.34 7.98 -21.41
C ASP A 84 -33.19 8.87 -20.91
N SER A 85 -33.21 10.11 -21.39
CA SER A 85 -32.28 11.19 -21.04
C SER A 85 -32.21 11.50 -19.53
N GLU A 86 -33.16 11.02 -18.72
CA GLU A 86 -33.15 11.17 -17.26
C GLU A 86 -31.99 10.44 -16.57
N MET A 87 -31.50 9.33 -17.12
CA MET A 87 -30.44 8.54 -16.45
C MET A 87 -29.06 9.20 -16.57
N ILE A 88 -28.82 9.92 -17.68
CA ILE A 88 -27.59 10.71 -17.89
C ILE A 88 -27.60 11.95 -16.98
N GLU A 89 -28.77 12.54 -16.74
CA GLU A 89 -28.93 13.68 -15.84
C GLU A 89 -28.76 13.27 -14.35
N GLN A 90 -29.12 12.04 -13.98
CA GLN A 90 -28.84 11.50 -12.63
C GLN A 90 -27.35 11.22 -12.40
N GLN A 91 -26.59 10.82 -13.43
CA GLN A 91 -25.16 10.58 -13.31
C GLN A 91 -24.36 11.88 -13.17
N ALA A 92 -24.82 12.98 -13.78
CA ALA A 92 -24.25 14.33 -13.60
C ALA A 92 -24.52 14.93 -12.20
N ARG A 93 -25.57 14.49 -11.49
CA ARG A 93 -25.82 14.89 -10.09
C ARG A 93 -24.86 14.24 -9.08
N PHE A 94 -24.25 13.10 -9.40
CA PHE A 94 -23.29 12.44 -8.51
C PHE A 94 -21.90 13.09 -8.50
N SER A 95 -21.54 13.88 -9.51
CA SER A 95 -20.29 14.67 -9.53
C SER A 95 -20.30 15.91 -8.63
N GLY A 96 -21.44 16.30 -8.05
CA GLY A 96 -21.57 17.44 -7.12
C GLY A 96 -21.07 17.19 -5.69
N LEU A 97 -20.48 16.01 -5.41
CA LEU A 97 -20.05 15.62 -4.06
C LEU A 97 -18.82 16.40 -3.54
N SER A 98 -18.19 17.25 -4.36
CA SER A 98 -17.08 18.11 -3.93
C SER A 98 -17.51 19.26 -3.02
N ASP A 99 -18.77 19.71 -3.11
CA ASP A 99 -19.25 20.88 -2.38
C ASP A 99 -19.75 20.52 -0.98
N ALA A 100 -20.24 19.29 -0.78
CA ALA A 100 -20.58 18.77 0.54
C ALA A 100 -19.34 18.53 1.43
N VAL A 101 -18.18 18.24 0.84
CA VAL A 101 -16.92 18.06 1.57
C VAL A 101 -16.30 19.42 1.98
N ARG A 102 -16.54 20.49 1.20
CA ARG A 102 -16.14 21.85 1.58
C ARG A 102 -16.95 22.43 2.75
N ALA A 103 -18.23 22.06 2.87
CA ALA A 103 -19.07 22.51 3.98
C ALA A 103 -18.67 21.91 5.34
N PHE A 104 -17.98 20.76 5.36
CA PHE A 104 -17.51 20.11 6.59
C PHE A 104 -16.13 20.62 7.08
N GLN A 105 -15.43 21.45 6.28
CA GLN A 105 -14.10 21.98 6.59
C GLN A 105 -14.08 23.46 7.02
N GLY A 106 -15.24 24.14 7.07
CA GLY A 106 -15.36 25.50 7.59
C GLY A 106 -15.44 25.50 9.12
N GLY A 107 -14.47 26.13 9.78
CA GLY A 107 -14.29 26.15 11.23
C GLY A 107 -15.46 26.74 12.01
N GLY A 108 -15.69 26.15 13.20
CA GLY A 108 -16.59 26.69 14.20
C GLY A 108 -15.98 27.89 14.90
N GLU A 109 -16.57 29.06 14.68
CA GLU A 109 -16.47 30.21 15.57
C GLU A 109 -17.17 29.91 16.90
N VAL A 110 -16.55 30.40 17.97
CA VAL A 110 -17.06 30.43 19.33
C VAL A 110 -18.20 31.44 19.41
N VAL A 111 -19.37 31.01 19.89
CA VAL A 111 -20.42 31.93 20.36
C VAL A 111 -20.88 31.47 21.73
N ASP A 112 -20.63 32.34 22.71
CA ASP A 112 -21.11 32.27 24.08
C ASP A 112 -22.63 32.44 24.16
N GLY A 113 -23.23 31.79 25.16
CA GLY A 113 -24.45 32.26 25.81
C GLY A 113 -25.72 31.45 25.50
N ALA A 114 -26.15 30.64 26.48
CA ALA A 114 -27.50 30.68 27.05
C ALA A 114 -27.68 29.55 28.08
N GLU A 115 -27.89 29.98 29.34
CA GLU A 115 -28.91 29.51 30.30
C GLU A 115 -29.73 28.29 29.83
N GLY A 116 -29.82 27.16 30.53
CA GLY A 116 -30.02 26.99 31.96
C GLY A 116 -31.40 26.38 32.17
N GLU A 117 -31.51 25.05 32.26
CA GLU A 117 -32.70 24.37 32.79
C GLU A 117 -32.30 23.00 33.34
N GLY A 118 -32.53 22.83 34.65
CA GLY A 118 -32.11 21.68 35.43
C GLY A 118 -33.00 20.47 35.23
N TRP A 119 -32.37 19.29 35.18
CA TRP A 119 -33.07 18.02 35.25
C TRP A 119 -32.80 17.35 36.59
N GLN A 120 -33.92 17.10 37.27
CA GLN A 120 -34.03 16.52 38.59
C GLN A 120 -33.52 15.07 38.60
N THR A 121 -32.66 14.76 39.58
CA THR A 121 -32.27 13.41 39.95
C THR A 121 -33.38 12.76 40.76
N HIS A 122 -33.95 11.67 40.25
CA HIS A 122 -34.87 10.82 41.03
C HIS A 122 -34.05 9.86 41.89
N ASP A 123 -34.07 10.12 43.20
CA ASP A 123 -33.73 9.16 44.26
C ASP A 123 -34.72 7.99 44.27
N GLN A 124 -34.20 6.76 44.26
CA GLN A 124 -34.88 5.57 44.76
C GLN A 124 -33.89 4.78 45.62
N SER A 125 -33.77 5.19 46.88
CA SER A 125 -33.25 4.37 47.97
C SER A 125 -34.41 3.76 48.75
N GLY A 126 -34.50 2.43 48.79
CA GLY A 126 -35.43 1.73 49.68
C GLY A 126 -35.78 0.34 49.22
N GLY A 127 -34.98 -0.65 49.63
CA GLY A 127 -35.27 -2.06 49.38
C GLY A 127 -34.21 -2.96 50.00
N ALA A 128 -34.29 -3.13 51.32
CA ALA A 128 -33.54 -4.14 52.04
C ALA A 128 -34.04 -5.53 51.64
N TYR A 129 -33.12 -6.40 51.21
CA TYR A 129 -33.34 -7.84 51.15
C TYR A 129 -32.26 -8.51 51.99
N GLU A 130 -32.71 -9.20 53.03
CA GLU A 130 -31.91 -10.11 53.85
C GLU A 130 -31.32 -11.21 52.94
N MET A 131 -30.00 -11.40 53.02
CA MET A 131 -29.33 -12.56 52.43
C MET A 131 -29.31 -13.69 53.47
N ASP A 132 -30.08 -14.74 53.21
CA ASP A 132 -29.94 -16.02 53.89
C ASP A 132 -28.62 -16.69 53.45
N ALA A 133 -27.81 -17.04 54.45
CA ALA A 133 -26.46 -17.57 54.31
C ALA A 133 -26.40 -19.09 54.06
N GLU A 134 -27.37 -19.66 53.34
CA GLU A 134 -27.45 -21.12 53.07
C GLU A 134 -27.27 -21.53 51.59
N LEU A 135 -26.93 -20.60 50.69
CA LEU A 135 -26.61 -20.94 49.28
C LEU A 135 -25.09 -21.00 48.99
N GLY A 136 -24.27 -21.23 50.02
CA GLY A 136 -22.80 -21.23 49.93
C GLY A 136 -22.14 -22.60 49.72
N GLU A 137 -22.85 -23.73 49.88
CA GLU A 137 -22.23 -25.07 49.88
C GLU A 137 -22.58 -25.97 48.68
N GLU A 138 -23.55 -25.62 47.84
CA GLU A 138 -23.89 -26.44 46.65
C GLU A 138 -23.05 -26.13 45.39
N MET A 139 -22.18 -25.11 45.40
CA MET A 139 -21.35 -24.77 44.22
C MET A 139 -20.04 -25.55 44.08
N MET A 140 -19.65 -26.40 45.04
CA MET A 140 -18.30 -27.00 45.06
C MET A 140 -18.24 -28.51 44.83
N THR A 141 -19.36 -29.22 44.64
CA THR A 141 -19.33 -30.66 44.38
C THR A 141 -20.44 -31.09 43.41
N GLY A 142 -20.19 -31.02 42.09
CA GLY A 142 -21.27 -31.22 41.13
C GLY A 142 -20.89 -31.54 39.68
N GLY A 143 -19.97 -32.48 39.46
CA GLY A 143 -20.04 -33.38 38.30
C GLY A 143 -19.62 -32.83 36.92
N LEU A 144 -18.53 -33.41 36.40
CA LEU A 144 -18.29 -33.58 34.97
C LEU A 144 -19.48 -34.31 34.33
N ARG A 145 -20.47 -33.56 33.83
CA ARG A 145 -21.51 -34.10 32.94
C ARG A 145 -21.02 -34.05 31.50
N ARG A 146 -20.94 -35.24 30.92
CA ARG A 146 -20.99 -35.57 29.48
C ARG A 146 -21.63 -34.47 28.63
N TYR A 147 -20.88 -33.98 27.65
CA TYR A 147 -21.43 -33.36 26.45
C TYR A 147 -22.04 -34.47 25.56
N GLU A 148 -23.28 -34.83 25.84
CA GLU A 148 -24.15 -35.51 24.89
C GLU A 148 -25.52 -34.84 24.95
N GLY A 149 -26.01 -34.36 23.80
CA GLY A 149 -27.40 -33.93 23.68
C GLY A 149 -27.58 -32.57 23.04
N VAL A 150 -27.49 -32.54 21.70
CA VAL A 150 -28.22 -31.58 20.87
C VAL A 150 -29.71 -31.76 21.15
N GLY A 151 -30.39 -30.70 21.59
CA GLY A 151 -31.85 -30.62 21.53
C GLY A 151 -32.50 -29.96 22.75
N ALA A 152 -32.71 -28.65 22.69
CA ALA A 152 -33.95 -27.99 23.10
C ALA A 152 -33.83 -26.47 22.93
N THR A 153 -34.70 -25.97 22.07
CA THR A 153 -35.06 -24.58 21.84
C THR A 153 -35.44 -23.85 23.13
N GLY A 154 -34.80 -22.72 23.44
CA GLY A 154 -35.36 -21.72 24.37
C GLY A 154 -34.38 -21.03 25.31
N ALA A 155 -33.21 -21.59 25.59
CA ALA A 155 -32.21 -20.93 26.43
C ALA A 155 -31.37 -19.97 25.59
N GLY A 156 -31.37 -18.68 25.95
CA GLY A 156 -30.48 -17.69 25.36
C GLY A 156 -29.06 -18.22 25.38
N VAL A 157 -28.49 -18.44 24.19
CA VAL A 157 -27.09 -18.84 24.05
C VAL A 157 -26.27 -17.65 24.54
N THR A 158 -25.91 -17.68 25.82
CA THR A 158 -24.91 -16.79 26.38
C THR A 158 -23.60 -17.22 25.76
N VAL A 159 -23.25 -16.58 24.65
CA VAL A 159 -21.91 -16.68 24.08
C VAL A 159 -20.97 -16.23 25.19
N GLY A 160 -20.31 -17.19 25.83
CA GLY A 160 -19.42 -16.89 26.94
C GLY A 160 -18.38 -15.87 26.47
N MET A 161 -18.13 -14.84 27.27
CA MET A 161 -17.19 -13.76 26.96
C MET A 161 -15.80 -14.29 26.54
N GLY A 162 -15.42 -15.47 27.05
CA GLY A 162 -14.21 -16.20 26.63
C GLY A 162 -14.19 -16.64 25.15
N ALA A 163 -15.33 -17.01 24.56
CA ALA A 163 -15.40 -17.36 23.13
C ALA A 163 -15.22 -16.13 22.24
N VAL A 164 -15.76 -14.98 22.66
CA VAL A 164 -15.59 -13.70 21.95
C VAL A 164 -14.14 -13.23 22.03
N LEU A 165 -13.54 -13.26 23.22
CA LEU A 165 -12.13 -12.92 23.42
C LEU A 165 -11.18 -13.86 22.68
N GLY A 166 -11.44 -15.17 22.73
CA GLY A 166 -10.67 -16.17 21.99
C GLY A 166 -10.75 -15.96 20.48
N GLY A 167 -11.93 -15.67 19.95
CA GLY A 167 -12.12 -15.33 18.53
C GLY A 167 -11.39 -14.05 18.14
N ALA A 168 -11.46 -13.00 18.95
CA ALA A 168 -10.77 -11.74 18.71
C ALA A 168 -9.24 -11.91 18.71
N MET A 169 -8.69 -12.62 19.71
CA MET A 169 -7.25 -12.94 19.77
C MET A 169 -6.79 -13.74 18.55
N ALA A 170 -7.54 -14.78 18.17
CA ALA A 170 -7.24 -15.59 16.98
C ALA A 170 -7.25 -14.75 15.70
N ALA A 171 -8.19 -13.81 15.56
CA ALA A 171 -8.25 -12.89 14.44
C ALA A 171 -7.05 -11.93 14.39
N VAL A 172 -6.61 -11.41 15.54
CA VAL A 172 -5.43 -10.53 15.62
C VAL A 172 -4.16 -11.31 15.28
N VAL A 173 -3.93 -12.46 15.91
CA VAL A 173 -2.73 -13.29 15.67
C VAL A 173 -2.72 -13.77 14.22
N GLY A 174 -3.84 -14.29 13.72
CA GLY A 174 -3.98 -14.72 12.33
C GLY A 174 -3.75 -13.56 11.35
N GLY A 175 -4.26 -12.36 11.66
CA GLY A 175 -4.04 -11.15 10.87
C GLY A 175 -2.56 -10.76 10.79
N VAL A 176 -1.83 -10.76 11.92
CA VAL A 176 -0.40 -10.44 11.96
C VAL A 176 0.43 -11.48 11.20
N LEU A 177 0.17 -12.77 11.43
CA LEU A 177 0.89 -13.87 10.78
C LEU A 177 0.68 -13.84 9.26
N TRP A 178 -0.55 -13.57 8.83
CA TRP A 178 -0.89 -13.43 7.42
C TRP A 178 -0.26 -12.19 6.78
N ALA A 179 -0.24 -11.07 7.50
CA ALA A 179 0.39 -9.85 7.04
C ALA A 179 1.90 -10.05 6.83
N ALA A 180 2.57 -10.77 7.72
CA ALA A 180 3.98 -11.15 7.55
C ALA A 180 4.20 -12.07 6.33
N LEU A 181 3.36 -13.10 6.16
CA LEU A 181 3.46 -14.05 5.04
C LEU A 181 3.29 -13.38 3.68
N SER A 182 2.36 -12.43 3.60
CA SER A 182 2.03 -11.75 2.34
C SER A 182 3.08 -10.71 1.94
N VAL A 183 3.76 -10.07 2.91
CA VAL A 183 5.00 -9.31 2.64
C VAL A 183 6.09 -10.21 2.07
N MET A 184 6.31 -11.41 2.63
CA MET A 184 7.31 -12.34 2.12
C MET A 184 7.03 -12.84 0.71
N LEU A 185 5.75 -13.03 0.35
CA LEU A 185 5.35 -13.57 -0.95
C LEU A 185 5.23 -12.52 -2.05
N GLY A 186 5.40 -11.22 -1.73
CA GLY A 186 5.27 -10.13 -2.71
C GLY A 186 3.90 -10.05 -3.38
N MET A 187 2.90 -10.76 -2.85
CA MET A 187 1.54 -10.72 -3.36
C MET A 187 0.86 -9.44 -2.91
N GLU A 188 -0.04 -8.90 -3.73
CA GLU A 188 -0.90 -7.80 -3.31
C GLU A 188 -1.76 -8.25 -2.11
N LEU A 189 -1.29 -7.89 -0.92
CA LEU A 189 -1.84 -8.15 0.41
C LEU A 189 -3.37 -8.06 0.47
N GLY A 190 -3.94 -7.12 -0.29
CA GLY A 190 -5.37 -6.84 -0.31
C GLY A 190 -6.22 -7.97 -0.89
N VAL A 191 -5.81 -8.59 -2.00
CA VAL A 191 -6.70 -9.50 -2.76
C VAL A 191 -6.86 -10.85 -2.07
N VAL A 192 -5.75 -11.44 -1.62
CA VAL A 192 -5.79 -12.79 -1.01
C VAL A 192 -6.41 -12.74 0.39
N ALA A 193 -6.10 -11.70 1.18
CA ALA A 193 -6.75 -11.49 2.47
C ALA A 193 -8.26 -11.27 2.33
N PHE A 194 -8.68 -10.55 1.28
CA PHE A 194 -10.09 -10.38 0.93
C PHE A 194 -10.76 -11.71 0.59
N LEU A 195 -10.15 -12.53 -0.27
CA LEU A 195 -10.72 -13.82 -0.68
C LEU A 195 -10.85 -14.79 0.50
N LEU A 196 -9.86 -14.83 1.40
CA LEU A 196 -9.94 -15.63 2.62
C LEU A 196 -11.01 -15.09 3.58
N GLY A 197 -11.05 -13.77 3.81
CA GLY A 197 -12.06 -13.14 4.66
C GLY A 197 -13.48 -13.38 4.13
N ALA A 198 -13.69 -13.19 2.83
CA ALA A 198 -14.96 -13.46 2.16
C ALA A 198 -15.33 -14.94 2.23
N GLY A 199 -14.37 -15.85 2.03
CA GLY A 199 -14.58 -17.29 2.13
C GLY A 199 -14.99 -17.74 3.53
N VAL A 200 -14.29 -17.26 4.57
CA VAL A 200 -14.65 -17.54 5.98
C VAL A 200 -16.02 -16.95 6.30
N CYS A 201 -16.30 -15.73 5.87
CA CYS A 201 -17.60 -15.09 6.10
C CYS A 201 -18.73 -15.85 5.41
N TRP A 202 -18.52 -16.32 4.17
CA TRP A 202 -19.46 -17.17 3.44
C TRP A 202 -19.76 -18.48 4.18
N VAL A 203 -18.72 -19.17 4.66
CA VAL A 203 -18.86 -20.42 5.42
C VAL A 203 -19.64 -20.19 6.72
N LEU A 204 -19.33 -19.12 7.48
CA LEU A 204 -20.07 -18.78 8.69
C LEU A 204 -21.55 -18.48 8.42
N VAL A 205 -21.84 -17.72 7.35
CA VAL A 205 -23.23 -17.45 6.93
C VAL A 205 -23.97 -18.74 6.58
N LYS A 206 -23.29 -19.71 5.94
CA LYS A 206 -23.87 -21.02 5.63
C LYS A 206 -24.09 -21.90 6.87
N MET A 207 -23.19 -21.88 7.84
CA MET A 207 -23.26 -22.74 9.02
C MET A 207 -24.22 -22.23 10.10
N VAL A 208 -24.32 -20.91 10.29
CA VAL A 208 -25.08 -20.32 11.43
C VAL A 208 -26.60 -20.33 11.21
N GLY A 209 -27.07 -20.58 9.98
CA GLY A 209 -28.49 -20.49 9.64
C GLY A 209 -29.03 -19.06 9.78
N GLN A 210 -30.20 -18.78 9.22
CA GLN A 210 -30.71 -17.40 9.04
C GLN A 210 -30.93 -16.58 10.32
N ARG A 211 -30.78 -17.15 11.53
CA ARG A 211 -31.24 -16.55 12.80
C ARG A 211 -30.28 -15.53 13.43
N HIS A 212 -28.99 -15.50 13.11
CA HIS A 212 -28.03 -14.64 13.81
C HIS A 212 -27.28 -13.69 12.87
N TRP A 213 -28.00 -12.81 12.19
CA TRP A 213 -27.42 -11.76 11.33
C TRP A 213 -26.43 -10.86 12.06
N MET A 214 -26.63 -10.65 13.37
CA MET A 214 -25.74 -9.87 14.22
C MET A 214 -24.32 -10.46 14.29
N LEU A 215 -24.19 -11.80 14.25
CA LEU A 215 -22.88 -12.47 14.21
C LEU A 215 -22.16 -12.20 12.88
N ALA A 216 -22.89 -12.15 11.77
CA ALA A 216 -22.31 -11.81 10.47
C ALA A 216 -21.80 -10.37 10.43
N VAL A 217 -22.57 -9.41 10.98
CA VAL A 217 -22.13 -8.01 11.07
C VAL A 217 -20.88 -7.88 11.95
N MET A 218 -20.87 -8.52 13.12
CA MET A 218 -19.69 -8.51 14.01
C MET A 218 -18.47 -9.15 13.36
N ALA A 219 -18.64 -10.22 12.57
CA ALA A 219 -17.55 -10.83 11.82
C ALA A 219 -16.96 -9.87 10.76
N VAL A 220 -17.81 -9.13 10.04
CA VAL A 220 -17.36 -8.11 9.07
C VAL A 220 -16.61 -6.98 9.77
N VAL A 221 -17.13 -6.48 10.90
CA VAL A 221 -16.47 -5.42 11.69
C VAL A 221 -15.13 -5.90 12.24
N LEU A 222 -15.05 -7.12 12.77
CA LEU A 222 -13.81 -7.72 13.26
C LEU A 222 -12.81 -7.96 12.13
N ALA A 223 -13.26 -8.41 10.97
CA ALA A 223 -12.40 -8.59 9.79
C ALA A 223 -11.85 -7.25 9.29
N GLY A 224 -12.71 -6.23 9.19
CA GLY A 224 -12.30 -4.87 8.82
C GLY A 224 -11.32 -4.26 9.84
N GLY A 225 -11.62 -4.40 11.13
CA GLY A 225 -10.74 -3.96 12.21
C GLY A 225 -9.39 -4.68 12.21
N GLY A 226 -9.40 -6.00 12.06
CA GLY A 226 -8.19 -6.83 11.95
C GLY A 226 -7.34 -6.46 10.75
N MET A 227 -7.94 -6.16 9.60
CA MET A 227 -7.23 -5.69 8.41
C MET A 227 -6.60 -4.31 8.65
N GLY A 228 -7.34 -3.40 9.30
CA GLY A 228 -6.84 -2.08 9.67
C GLY A 228 -5.64 -2.15 10.62
N VAL A 229 -5.77 -2.93 11.70
CA VAL A 229 -4.69 -3.15 12.69
C VAL A 229 -3.50 -3.90 12.07
N GLY A 230 -3.75 -4.91 11.24
CA GLY A 230 -2.71 -5.67 10.56
C GLY A 230 -1.88 -4.79 9.63
N LYS A 231 -2.55 -3.94 8.83
CA LYS A 231 -1.85 -2.95 8.00
C LYS A 231 -1.12 -1.92 8.82
N LEU A 232 -1.70 -1.45 9.92
CA LEU A 232 -1.02 -0.55 10.84
C LEU A 232 0.27 -1.20 11.40
N GLY A 233 0.20 -2.49 11.76
CA GLY A 233 1.34 -3.26 12.24
C GLY A 233 2.45 -3.38 11.19
N VAL A 234 2.09 -3.75 9.95
CA VAL A 234 3.05 -3.78 8.83
C VAL A 234 3.59 -2.37 8.53
N ALA A 235 2.76 -1.33 8.64
CA ALA A 235 3.18 0.06 8.47
C ALA A 235 4.17 0.52 9.53
N LEU A 236 4.06 0.00 10.74
CA LEU A 236 4.98 0.36 11.82
C LEU A 236 6.27 -0.47 11.77
N LEU A 237 6.20 -1.73 11.32
CA LEU A 237 7.32 -2.67 11.41
C LEU A 237 8.10 -2.85 10.10
N ALA A 238 7.45 -2.79 8.94
CA ALA A 238 8.03 -3.18 7.64
C ALA A 238 8.09 -2.05 6.61
N LEU A 239 7.58 -0.85 6.95
CA LEU A 239 7.51 0.29 6.03
C LEU A 239 8.90 0.81 5.66
N GLU A 240 9.86 0.73 6.59
CA GLU A 240 11.26 1.09 6.33
C GLU A 240 11.87 0.20 5.24
N GLU A 241 11.72 -1.13 5.38
CA GLU A 241 12.38 -2.08 4.51
C GLU A 241 11.73 -2.14 3.12
N MET A 242 10.40 -2.05 3.05
CA MET A 242 9.69 -2.02 1.77
C MET A 242 9.96 -0.72 0.99
N LYS A 243 9.95 0.45 1.66
CA LYS A 243 10.28 1.71 0.96
C LYS A 243 11.72 1.72 0.48
N ALA A 244 12.66 1.19 1.26
CA ALA A 244 14.05 1.06 0.83
C ALA A 244 14.17 0.18 -0.43
N ARG A 245 13.57 -1.03 -0.44
CA ARG A 245 13.63 -1.94 -1.59
C ARG A 245 13.04 -1.34 -2.87
N VAL A 246 11.88 -0.69 -2.78
CA VAL A 246 11.25 -0.05 -3.96
C VAL A 246 12.11 1.12 -4.47
N SER A 247 12.77 1.84 -3.56
CA SER A 247 13.57 3.02 -3.90
C SER A 247 14.89 2.69 -4.57
N VAL A 248 15.49 1.53 -4.28
CA VAL A 248 16.77 1.11 -4.90
C VAL A 248 16.63 0.87 -6.41
N GLY A 249 15.42 0.61 -6.92
CA GLY A 249 15.17 0.49 -8.35
C GLY A 249 15.21 1.80 -9.15
N ASP A 250 15.32 2.97 -8.49
CA ASP A 250 15.46 4.27 -9.15
C ASP A 250 16.81 4.89 -8.77
N ASP A 251 17.75 4.90 -9.74
CA ASP A 251 19.12 5.42 -9.56
C ASP A 251 19.15 6.83 -8.94
N ARG A 252 18.12 7.65 -9.20
CA ARG A 252 18.03 9.02 -8.66
C ARG A 252 17.83 9.04 -7.15
N ILE A 253 17.12 8.06 -6.61
CA ILE A 253 16.89 7.95 -5.16
C ILE A 253 18.16 7.43 -4.48
N VAL A 254 18.88 6.52 -5.13
CA VAL A 254 20.21 6.07 -4.65
C VAL A 254 21.20 7.23 -4.66
N GLU A 255 21.25 8.00 -5.74
CA GLU A 255 22.10 9.19 -5.87
C GLU A 255 21.85 10.18 -4.74
N ALA A 256 20.58 10.48 -4.48
CA ALA A 256 20.15 11.33 -3.39
C ALA A 256 20.58 10.83 -2.00
N ALA A 257 20.41 9.53 -1.75
CA ALA A 257 20.80 8.94 -0.48
C ALA A 257 22.32 9.00 -0.28
N VAL A 258 23.10 8.76 -1.34
CA VAL A 258 24.56 8.88 -1.31
C VAL A 258 24.99 10.33 -1.08
N VAL A 259 24.32 11.32 -1.68
CA VAL A 259 24.57 12.74 -1.37
C VAL A 259 24.35 13.03 0.10
N MET A 260 23.23 12.56 0.69
CA MET A 260 22.94 12.76 2.11
C MET A 260 23.94 12.06 3.02
N MET A 261 24.43 10.88 2.63
CA MET A 261 25.52 10.18 3.30
C MET A 261 26.83 11.01 3.26
N LEU A 262 27.22 11.51 2.09
CA LEU A 262 28.43 12.33 1.93
C LEU A 262 28.33 13.66 2.69
N VAL A 263 27.14 14.24 2.81
CA VAL A 263 26.90 15.39 3.69
C VAL A 263 27.12 15.02 5.16
N ALA A 264 26.56 13.88 5.61
CA ALA A 264 26.70 13.42 6.99
C ALA A 264 28.16 13.13 7.37
N ASP A 265 28.95 12.63 6.41
CA ASP A 265 30.39 12.39 6.56
C ASP A 265 31.25 13.66 6.47
N GLY A 266 30.64 14.84 6.27
CA GLY A 266 31.35 16.12 6.09
C GLY A 266 32.11 16.23 4.77
N SER A 267 31.87 15.30 3.83
CA SER A 267 32.46 15.30 2.49
C SER A 267 31.84 16.35 1.57
N PHE A 268 30.63 16.80 1.86
CA PHE A 268 29.95 17.93 1.22
C PHE A 268 29.61 19.01 2.24
N ASP A 269 29.53 20.25 1.75
CA ASP A 269 29.17 21.44 2.51
C ASP A 269 27.69 21.44 2.90
N ALA A 270 27.37 22.08 4.02
CA ALA A 270 26.01 22.18 4.54
C ALA A 270 25.05 22.90 3.56
N GLU A 271 25.56 23.79 2.70
CA GLU A 271 24.74 24.45 1.66
C GLU A 271 24.24 23.43 0.62
N THR A 272 25.07 22.47 0.24
CA THR A 272 24.64 21.35 -0.61
C THR A 272 23.53 20.56 0.09
N ALA A 273 23.65 20.31 1.39
CA ALA A 273 22.62 19.59 2.15
C ALA A 273 21.25 20.29 2.13
N GLU A 274 21.23 21.62 2.27
CA GLU A 274 19.97 22.38 2.25
C GLU A 274 19.26 22.29 0.90
N ARG A 275 19.99 22.34 -0.22
CA ARG A 275 19.40 22.17 -1.56
C ARG A 275 18.75 20.80 -1.74
N PHE A 276 19.26 19.78 -1.07
CA PHE A 276 18.73 18.42 -1.17
C PHE A 276 17.55 18.14 -0.23
N LYS A 277 17.39 18.96 0.81
CA LYS A 277 16.32 18.79 1.81
C LYS A 277 14.93 19.04 1.22
N ASP A 278 14.83 19.92 0.24
CA ASP A 278 13.55 20.38 -0.34
C ASP A 278 13.20 19.69 -1.66
N ILE A 279 14.00 18.73 -2.13
CA ILE A 279 13.70 18.00 -3.36
C ILE A 279 12.48 17.13 -3.14
N ASP A 280 11.45 17.43 -3.93
CA ASP A 280 10.28 16.57 -4.05
C ASP A 280 10.64 15.36 -4.91
N TRP A 281 11.05 14.28 -4.24
CA TRP A 281 11.45 13.01 -4.86
C TRP A 281 10.38 12.42 -5.78
N GLU A 282 9.09 12.74 -5.53
CA GLU A 282 7.99 12.27 -6.38
C GLU A 282 7.99 12.94 -7.75
N LYS A 283 8.54 14.16 -7.85
CA LYS A 283 8.63 14.92 -9.11
C LYS A 283 9.85 14.56 -9.95
N LYS A 284 10.70 13.62 -9.50
CA LYS A 284 11.89 13.14 -10.22
C LYS A 284 12.79 14.28 -10.75
N GLN A 285 12.88 15.41 -10.06
CA GLN A 285 13.71 16.53 -10.51
C GLN A 285 15.20 16.16 -10.37
N ARG A 286 15.99 16.44 -11.42
CA ARG A 286 17.45 16.36 -11.31
C ARG A 286 17.94 17.57 -10.53
N VAL A 287 18.84 17.31 -9.59
CA VAL A 287 19.47 18.36 -8.80
C VAL A 287 20.64 18.89 -9.60
N GLU A 288 20.72 20.20 -9.76
CA GLU A 288 21.89 20.83 -10.37
C GLU A 288 23.07 20.77 -9.39
N MET A 289 23.86 19.71 -9.51
CA MET A 289 25.14 19.57 -8.81
C MET A 289 26.28 20.07 -9.69
N LYS A 290 27.37 20.54 -9.05
CA LYS A 290 28.62 20.77 -9.79
C LYS A 290 29.13 19.44 -10.33
N ALA A 291 29.69 19.44 -11.55
CA ALA A 291 30.20 18.22 -12.19
C ALA A 291 31.20 17.43 -11.33
N SER A 292 32.01 18.12 -10.52
CA SER A 292 32.94 17.48 -9.58
C SER A 292 32.25 16.74 -8.43
N GLN A 293 31.10 17.23 -7.96
CA GLN A 293 30.32 16.55 -6.93
C GLN A 293 29.60 15.34 -7.53
N TYR A 294 29.08 15.46 -8.75
CA TYR A 294 28.43 14.36 -9.47
C TYR A 294 29.41 13.20 -9.71
N ALA A 295 30.64 13.50 -10.14
CA ALA A 295 31.68 12.48 -10.31
C ALA A 295 31.94 11.70 -9.00
N LYS A 296 32.06 12.41 -7.87
CA LYS A 296 32.26 11.77 -6.55
C LYS A 296 31.08 10.90 -6.13
N VAL A 297 29.85 11.34 -6.38
CA VAL A 297 28.64 10.55 -6.07
C VAL A 297 28.60 9.30 -6.95
N SER A 298 28.85 9.45 -8.25
CA SER A 298 28.92 8.34 -9.21
C SER A 298 29.98 7.31 -8.82
N ASP A 299 31.18 7.75 -8.44
CA ASP A 299 32.26 6.86 -8.02
C ASP A 299 31.87 6.04 -6.78
N VAL A 300 31.22 6.68 -5.81
CA VAL A 300 30.73 6.00 -4.60
C VAL A 300 29.59 5.04 -4.93
N MET A 301 28.62 5.44 -5.76
CA MET A 301 27.52 4.58 -6.18
C MET A 301 28.01 3.34 -6.94
N MET A 302 28.95 3.50 -7.86
CA MET A 302 29.52 2.39 -8.65
C MET A 302 30.38 1.44 -7.80
N ALA A 303 30.94 1.93 -6.69
CA ALA A 303 31.68 1.09 -5.75
C ALA A 303 30.78 0.29 -4.80
N MET A 304 29.52 0.70 -4.62
CA MET A 304 28.56 0.05 -3.72
C MET A 304 27.85 -1.13 -4.39
N THR A 305 27.68 -2.19 -3.61
CA THR A 305 26.77 -3.30 -3.93
C THR A 305 25.31 -2.90 -3.76
N ASP A 306 24.38 -3.64 -4.37
CA ASP A 306 22.93 -3.39 -4.24
C ASP A 306 22.47 -3.41 -2.77
N GLU A 307 23.08 -4.27 -1.93
CA GLU A 307 22.79 -4.35 -0.49
C GLU A 307 23.27 -3.09 0.25
N GLU A 308 24.44 -2.56 -0.09
CA GLU A 308 24.97 -1.32 0.48
C GLU A 308 24.13 -0.12 0.04
N GLN A 309 23.75 -0.05 -1.24
CA GLN A 309 22.84 0.99 -1.74
C GLN A 309 21.51 0.96 -0.96
N LEU A 310 20.96 -0.22 -0.71
CA LEU A 310 19.75 -0.39 0.08
C LEU A 310 19.91 0.11 1.53
N MET A 311 21.05 -0.19 2.17
CA MET A 311 21.34 0.31 3.51
C MET A 311 21.48 1.84 3.54
N VAL A 312 22.16 2.42 2.55
CA VAL A 312 22.34 3.87 2.44
C VAL A 312 21.00 4.58 2.23
N VAL A 313 20.16 4.08 1.32
CA VAL A 313 18.80 4.60 1.09
C VAL A 313 17.95 4.49 2.36
N ARG A 314 18.03 3.36 3.07
CA ARG A 314 17.29 3.14 4.31
C ARG A 314 17.68 4.15 5.38
N GLU A 315 18.98 4.28 5.66
CA GLU A 315 19.48 5.04 6.81
C GLU A 315 19.42 6.54 6.58
N TYR A 316 19.79 7.02 5.40
CA TYR A 316 19.94 8.46 5.13
C TYR A 316 18.70 9.11 4.51
N LEU A 317 17.82 8.34 3.88
CA LEU A 317 16.66 8.89 3.16
C LEU A 317 15.33 8.44 3.77
N VAL A 318 15.12 7.14 3.96
CA VAL A 318 13.84 6.59 4.41
C VAL A 318 13.60 6.86 5.90
N LYS A 319 14.56 6.53 6.76
CA LYS A 319 14.42 6.63 8.23
C LYS A 319 14.20 8.07 8.72
N PRO A 320 14.94 9.11 8.27
CA PRO A 320 14.68 10.49 8.70
C PRO A 320 13.32 11.01 8.22
N ARG A 321 12.84 10.55 7.06
CA ARG A 321 11.53 10.93 6.53
C ARG A 321 10.40 10.30 7.33
N ILE A 322 10.51 9.01 7.65
CA ILE A 322 9.54 8.32 8.52
C ILE A 322 9.53 8.92 9.93
N ALA A 323 10.68 9.36 10.45
CA ALA A 323 10.74 10.04 11.74
C ALA A 323 9.98 11.37 11.76
N LYS A 324 9.95 12.11 10.63
CA LYS A 324 9.25 13.39 10.50
C LYS A 324 7.75 13.26 10.20
N MET A 325 7.31 12.14 9.62
CA MET A 325 5.90 11.92 9.31
C MET A 325 5.05 11.77 10.58
N SER A 326 3.90 12.45 10.60
CA SER A 326 2.89 12.23 11.63
C SER A 326 2.32 10.80 11.56
N PRO A 327 1.81 10.23 12.67
CA PRO A 327 1.16 8.91 12.63
C PRO A 327 0.05 8.82 11.58
N LYS A 328 -0.70 9.92 11.36
CA LYS A 328 -1.76 9.99 10.36
C LYS A 328 -1.20 9.88 8.93
N GLU A 329 -0.13 10.59 8.61
CA GLU A 329 0.52 10.53 7.29
C GLU A 329 1.11 9.15 7.01
N LYS A 330 1.70 8.50 8.04
CA LYS A 330 2.19 7.12 7.90
C LYS A 330 1.07 6.19 7.45
N VAL A 331 -0.10 6.28 8.09
CA VAL A 331 -1.28 5.48 7.74
C VAL A 331 -1.79 5.83 6.34
N VAL A 332 -1.97 7.12 6.03
CA VAL A 332 -2.50 7.55 4.72
C VAL A 332 -1.56 7.15 3.58
N SER A 333 -0.24 7.22 3.78
CA SER A 333 0.73 6.81 2.76
C SER A 333 0.74 5.29 2.47
N MET A 334 0.16 4.49 3.37
CA MET A 334 0.04 3.04 3.21
C MET A 334 -1.35 2.58 2.79
N VAL A 335 -2.40 3.31 3.17
CA VAL A 335 -3.76 3.01 2.75
C VAL A 335 -3.92 3.49 1.31
N SER A 336 -3.74 2.58 0.36
CA SER A 336 -3.96 2.89 -1.04
C SER A 336 -5.45 3.20 -1.27
N TYR A 337 -5.78 4.01 -2.28
CA TYR A 337 -7.17 4.23 -2.68
C TYR A 337 -7.90 2.90 -2.96
N ARG A 338 -7.16 1.90 -3.46
CA ARG A 338 -7.64 0.54 -3.70
C ARG A 338 -8.06 -0.16 -2.41
N ASP A 339 -7.42 0.13 -1.28
CA ASP A 339 -7.81 -0.42 0.02
C ASP A 339 -9.10 0.17 0.52
N GLY A 340 -9.28 1.49 0.36
CA GLY A 340 -10.55 2.16 0.63
C GLY A 340 -11.68 1.59 -0.21
N PHE A 341 -11.42 1.30 -1.49
CA PHE A 341 -12.37 0.65 -2.39
C PHE A 341 -12.79 -0.74 -1.89
N TRP A 342 -11.85 -1.58 -1.44
CA TRP A 342 -12.18 -2.91 -0.91
C TRP A 342 -12.99 -2.86 0.39
N VAL A 343 -12.65 -1.94 1.30
CA VAL A 343 -13.43 -1.72 2.53
C VAL A 343 -14.84 -1.24 2.17
N GLY A 344 -14.97 -0.34 1.19
CA GLY A 344 -16.26 0.10 0.65
C GLY A 344 -17.09 -1.04 0.07
N LEU A 345 -16.49 -1.91 -0.75
CA LEU A 345 -17.16 -3.10 -1.29
C LEU A 345 -17.65 -4.04 -0.20
N MET A 346 -16.89 -4.23 0.88
CA MET A 346 -17.35 -5.02 2.03
C MET A 346 -18.55 -4.39 2.73
N ALA A 347 -18.53 -3.08 2.96
CA ALA A 347 -19.65 -2.37 3.56
C ALA A 347 -20.91 -2.49 2.69
N ILE A 348 -20.78 -2.31 1.37
CA ILE A 348 -21.89 -2.46 0.41
C ILE A 348 -22.40 -3.90 0.39
N GLY A 349 -21.51 -4.90 0.37
CA GLY A 349 -21.90 -6.31 0.41
C GLY A 349 -22.66 -6.66 1.68
N ALA A 350 -22.21 -6.17 2.83
CA ALA A 350 -22.91 -6.34 4.10
C ALA A 350 -24.31 -5.69 4.07
N ILE A 351 -24.43 -4.47 3.56
CA ILE A 351 -25.72 -3.76 3.42
C ILE A 351 -26.64 -4.49 2.43
N GLY A 352 -26.13 -4.96 1.29
CA GLY A 352 -26.91 -5.67 0.27
C GLY A 352 -27.52 -6.97 0.79
N VAL A 353 -26.77 -7.71 1.64
CA VAL A 353 -27.29 -8.91 2.32
C VAL A 353 -28.40 -8.55 3.32
N VAL A 354 -28.32 -7.39 3.97
CA VAL A 354 -29.40 -6.90 4.86
C VAL A 354 -30.64 -6.51 4.05
N SER A 355 -30.48 -5.80 2.94
CA SER A 355 -31.58 -5.27 2.13
C SER A 355 -32.39 -6.36 1.41
N THR A 356 -31.73 -7.38 0.85
CA THR A 356 -32.40 -8.52 0.17
C THR A 356 -33.32 -9.30 1.11
N LYS A 357 -33.02 -9.32 2.41
CA LYS A 357 -33.86 -9.96 3.43
C LYS A 357 -35.17 -9.21 3.71
N SER A 358 -35.21 -7.89 3.51
CA SER A 358 -36.43 -7.11 3.71
C SER A 358 -37.46 -7.35 2.59
N ILE A 359 -36.98 -7.65 1.39
CA ILE A 359 -37.79 -7.93 0.20
C ILE A 359 -38.45 -9.32 0.33
N PHE A 360 -37.71 -10.33 0.78
CA PHE A 360 -38.24 -11.70 0.95
C PHE A 360 -39.17 -11.90 2.15
N LYS A 361 -39.28 -10.93 3.06
CA LYS A 361 -40.19 -11.02 4.21
C LYS A 361 -41.60 -10.46 3.94
N ARG A 362 -41.83 -9.89 2.75
CA ARG A 362 -43.11 -9.28 2.35
C ARG A 362 -43.88 -10.06 1.28
N GLY A 363 -43.37 -11.21 0.83
CA GLY A 363 -44.09 -12.20 0.02
C GLY A 363 -44.29 -13.46 0.83
#